data_AF-F4Y439-F1
#
_entry.id   AF-F4Y439-F1
#
_cell.length_a   1.000
_cell.length_b   1.000
_cell.length_c   1.000
_cell.angle_alpha   90.00
_cell.angle_beta   90.00
_cell.angle_gamma   90.00
#
_symmetry.space_group_name_H-M   'P 1'
#
loop_
_entity.id
_entity.type
_entity.pdbx_description
1 polymer ?
#
loop_
_entity_poly.entity_id
_entity_poly.type
_entity_poly.pdbx_seq_one_letter_code
_entity_poly.pdbx_strand_id
1 'polypeptide(L)' 'MGGLWDAPRPGAQKRWQPEDIEYLESCLRQEERTYNSKQLAQKLANDRHVKLSPDHLRRVLKKRG' A
#
# COMPACT_ATOMS: atom_id res chain seq x y z
N MET A 1 12.47 -10.04 15.49
CA MET A 1 11.74 -9.26 16.51
C MET A 1 10.52 -8.65 15.85
N GLY A 2 9.34 -9.22 16.12
CA GLY A 2 8.06 -8.81 15.54
C GLY A 2 7.66 -7.42 16.03
N GLY A 3 7.57 -6.48 15.09
CA GLY A 3 7.17 -5.10 15.35
C GLY A 3 5.68 -5.03 15.69
N LEU A 4 5.39 -4.25 16.72
CA LEU A 4 4.10 -3.94 17.36
C LEU A 4 3.08 -3.25 16.41
N TRP A 5 2.84 -3.82 15.24
CA TRP A 5 1.87 -3.38 14.23
C TRP A 5 0.92 -4.49 13.79
N ASP A 6 1.14 -5.73 14.28
CA ASP A 6 0.24 -6.88 14.15
C ASP A 6 -0.82 -6.89 15.26
N ALA A 7 -1.50 -5.76 15.44
CA ALA A 7 -2.70 -5.70 16.26
C ALA A 7 -3.75 -4.96 15.45
N PRO A 8 -4.72 -5.66 14.83
CA PRO A 8 -5.83 -4.99 14.18
C PRO A 8 -6.55 -4.18 15.27
N ARG A 9 -6.50 -2.85 15.16
CA ARG A 9 -7.38 -2.00 15.96
C ARG A 9 -8.81 -2.31 15.52
N PRO A 10 -9.68 -2.84 16.41
CA PRO A 10 -11.06 -3.13 16.05
C PRO A 10 -11.75 -1.81 15.72
N GLY A 11 -12.05 -1.56 14.44
CA GLY A 11 -12.87 -0.41 14.03
C GLY A 11 -12.56 0.24 12.68
N ALA A 12 -11.37 0.03 12.10
CA ALA A 12 -11.09 0.54 10.76
C ALA A 12 -11.12 -0.63 9.76
N GLN A 13 -12.22 -0.79 9.02
CA GLN A 13 -12.26 -1.68 7.87
C GLN A 13 -11.06 -1.35 6.97
N LYS A 14 -10.11 -2.28 6.88
CA LYS A 14 -8.99 -2.17 5.96
C LYS A 14 -9.60 -2.18 4.56
N ARG A 15 -9.62 -1.02 3.91
CA ARG A 15 -10.03 -0.89 2.50
C ARG A 15 -9.05 -1.55 1.52
N TRP A 16 -7.95 -2.08 2.01
CA TRP A 16 -6.85 -2.66 1.25
C TRP A 16 -6.38 -3.95 1.91
N GLN A 17 -6.04 -4.91 1.07
CA GLN A 17 -5.51 -6.21 1.45
C GLN A 17 -3.98 -6.16 1.46
N PRO A 18 -3.31 -7.05 2.22
CA PRO A 18 -1.85 -7.17 2.15
C PRO A 18 -1.34 -7.44 0.73
N GLU A 19 -2.11 -8.20 -0.07
CA GLU A 19 -1.85 -8.52 -1.47
C GLU A 19 -1.77 -7.27 -2.36
N ASP A 20 -2.58 -6.25 -2.08
CA ASP A 20 -2.58 -4.98 -2.82
C ASP A 20 -1.26 -4.23 -2.66
N ILE A 21 -0.69 -4.29 -1.44
CA ILE A 21 0.59 -3.65 -1.14
C ILE A 21 1.75 -4.47 -1.73
N GLU A 22 1.69 -5.80 -1.67
CA GLU A 22 2.69 -6.67 -2.31
C GLU A 22 2.72 -6.51 -3.83
N TYR A 23 1.57 -6.28 -4.46
CA TYR A 23 1.48 -5.93 -5.88
C TYR A 23 2.22 -4.62 -6.17
N LEU A 24 2.02 -3.59 -5.35
CA LEU A 24 2.71 -2.30 -5.52
C LEU A 24 4.22 -2.41 -5.28
N GLU A 25 4.65 -3.20 -4.29
CA GLU A 25 6.08 -3.46 -4.05
C GLU A 25 6.72 -4.24 -5.20
N SER A 26 6.03 -5.24 -5.75
CA SER A 26 6.49 -5.96 -6.95
C SER A 26 6.57 -5.02 -8.15
N CYS A 27 5.59 -4.14 -8.32
CA CYS A 27 5.58 -3.13 -9.36
C CYS A 27 6.74 -2.14 -9.21
N LEU A 28 7.03 -1.68 -7.98
CA LEU A 28 8.16 -0.80 -7.67
C LEU A 28 9.53 -1.49 -7.81
N ARG A 29 9.60 -2.81 -7.59
CA ARG A 29 10.83 -3.60 -7.82
C ARG A 29 11.08 -3.90 -9.29
N GLN A 30 10.03 -4.19 -10.05
CA GLN A 30 10.14 -4.51 -11.48
C GLN A 30 10.31 -3.26 -12.34
N GLU A 31 9.59 -2.20 -12.00
CA GLU A 31 9.73 -0.90 -12.64
C GLU A 31 10.54 0.00 -11.71
N GLU A 32 11.83 0.19 -12.01
CA GLU A 32 12.74 1.18 -11.38
C GLU A 32 12.31 2.64 -11.65
N ARG A 33 11.01 2.88 -11.82
CA ARG A 33 10.42 4.20 -11.96
C ARG A 33 10.05 4.72 -10.59
N THR A 34 10.44 5.95 -10.33
CA THR A 34 9.98 6.73 -9.18
C THR A 34 8.49 7.04 -9.34
N TYR A 35 7.63 6.04 -9.08
CA TYR A 35 6.19 6.25 -9.09
C TYR A 35 5.81 7.13 -7.90
N ASN A 36 5.16 8.26 -8.19
CA ASN A 36 4.65 9.13 -7.16
C ASN A 36 3.50 8.42 -6.41
N SER A 37 3.33 8.70 -5.11
CA SER A 37 2.27 8.13 -4.30
C SER A 37 0.86 8.34 -4.89
N LYS A 38 0.64 9.42 -5.67
CA LYS A 38 -0.60 9.62 -6.43
C LYS A 38 -0.78 8.61 -7.55
N GLN A 39 0.28 8.30 -8.30
CA GLN A 39 0.23 7.35 -9.41
C GLN A 39 -0.01 5.93 -8.90
N LEU A 40 0.66 5.54 -7.80
CA LEU A 40 0.43 4.23 -7.18
C LEU A 40 -1.00 4.11 -6.64
N ALA A 41 -1.54 5.17 -6.01
CA ALA A 41 -2.93 5.19 -5.55
C ALA A 41 -3.93 5.05 -6.72
N GLN A 42 -3.69 5.73 -7.83
CA GLN A 42 -4.51 5.63 -9.05
C GLN A 42 -4.41 4.23 -9.66
N LYS A 43 -3.21 3.66 -9.76
CA LYS A 43 -2.96 2.31 -10.28
C LYS A 43 -3.67 1.28 -9.41
N LEU A 44 -3.55 1.40 -8.09
CA LEU A 44 -4.25 0.52 -7.14
C LEU A 44 -5.78 0.62 -7.26
N ALA A 45 -6.31 1.84 -7.47
CA ALA A 45 -7.73 2.03 -7.70
C ALA A 45 -8.21 1.48 -9.06
N ASN A 46 -7.36 1.42 -10.07
CA ASN A 46 -7.71 0.87 -11.39
C ASN A 46 -7.58 -0.66 -11.44
N ASP A 47 -6.44 -1.20 -11.01
CA ASP A 47 -6.13 -2.64 -11.06
C ASP A 47 -6.90 -3.43 -10.00
N ARG A 48 -6.97 -2.90 -8.77
CA ARG A 48 -7.50 -3.62 -7.61
C ARG A 48 -8.83 -3.06 -7.12
N HIS A 49 -9.31 -1.97 -7.74
CA HIS A 49 -10.50 -1.23 -7.30
C HIS A 49 -10.41 -0.74 -5.84
N VAL A 50 -9.18 -0.61 -5.33
CA VAL A 50 -8.88 -0.19 -3.96
C VAL A 50 -8.55 1.30 -3.93
N LYS A 51 -9.48 2.09 -3.37
CA LYS A 51 -9.31 3.54 -3.24
C LYS A 51 -8.54 3.87 -1.97
N LEU A 52 -7.25 4.14 -2.14
CA LEU A 52 -6.33 4.48 -1.06
C LEU A 52 -5.74 5.87 -1.27
N SER A 53 -5.70 6.70 -0.23
CA SER A 53 -5.10 8.03 -0.34
C SER A 53 -3.58 7.93 -0.50
N PRO A 54 -2.95 8.79 -1.32
CA PRO A 54 -1.50 8.77 -1.55
C PRO A 54 -0.68 8.91 -0.25
N ASP A 55 -1.13 9.75 0.68
CA ASP A 55 -0.54 9.87 2.02
C ASP A 55 -0.59 8.57 2.83
N HIS A 56 -1.71 7.86 2.74
CA HIS A 56 -1.90 6.61 3.45
C HIS A 56 -1.00 5.51 2.84
N LEU A 57 -0.91 5.48 1.51
CA LEU A 57 -0.04 4.57 0.78
C LEU A 57 1.43 4.78 1.15
N ARG A 58 1.88 6.04 1.19
CA ARG A 58 3.25 6.39 1.58
C ARG A 58 3.57 5.92 3.00
N ARG A 59 2.65 6.07 3.95
CA ARG A 59 2.83 5.56 5.33
C ARG A 59 2.88 4.04 5.39
N VAL A 60 2.09 3.35 4.57
CA VAL A 60 2.08 1.88 4.49
C VAL A 60 3.38 1.36 3.88
N LEU A 61 3.83 1.95 2.76
CA LEU A 61 5.10 1.59 2.11
C LEU A 61 6.30 1.88 3.01
N LYS A 62 6.35 3.06 3.65
CA LYS A 62 7.42 3.42 4.62
C LYS A 62 7.42 2.55 5.88
N LYS A 63 6.33 1.84 6.17
CA LYS A 63 6.26 0.91 7.29
C LYS A 63 6.76 -0.50 6.95
N ARG A 64 6.75 -0.87 5.67
CA ARG A 64 7.18 -2.18 5.19
C ARG A 64 8.65 -2.20 4.77
N GLY A 65 9.16 -1.11 4.20
CA GLY A 65 10.60 -0.88 3.98
C GLY A 65 11.28 -0.29 5.19
#